data_AF-A0A0P9F859-F1
#
_entry.id   AF-A0A0P9F859-F1
#
_cell.length_a   1.000
_cell.length_b   1.000
_cell.length_c   1.000
_cell.angle_alpha   90.00
_cell.angle_beta   90.00
_cell.angle_gamma   90.00
#
_symmetry.space_group_name_H-M   'P 1'
#
loop_
_entity.id
_entity.type
_entity.pdbx_description
1 polymer ?
#
loop_
_entity_poly.entity_id
_entity_poly.type
_entity_poly.pdbx_seq_one_letter_code
_entity_poly.pdbx_strand_id
1 'polypeptide(L)'
;MTYSLALGPFHPAWRGPQRFDLRVAGERIADVEYHDGFNERGCAERLPRLDLPQALHLVTRVCGTCSFAHSLAFCQAIEQLCGTEVSERAQLLRCVAAEFERIASHTRAAAGILGALGMDAYAADLGNLREQAQHALLALSGARTIPDLCVPGGLRRDLAARDREEMLVALPKLNRGLFRFLDRLIDHRPLLARTVEVGALTRAAAEQFGVRGPLARASGIARDTRADAPY
;
A
#
# COMPACT_ATOMS: atom_id res chain seq x y z
N MET A 1 15.28 -33.67 -14.90
CA MET A 1 15.27 -32.84 -16.12
C MET A 1 15.15 -31.39 -15.71
N THR A 2 15.89 -30.50 -16.36
CA THR A 2 15.81 -29.05 -16.15
C THR A 2 15.17 -28.42 -17.38
N TYR A 3 14.28 -27.47 -17.18
CA TYR A 3 13.62 -26.74 -18.26
C TYR A 3 13.50 -25.27 -17.89
N SER A 4 13.32 -24.42 -18.91
CA SER A 4 13.09 -22.98 -18.72
C SER A 4 11.60 -22.68 -18.85
N LEU A 5 11.09 -21.81 -17.99
CA LEU A 5 9.70 -21.36 -17.98
C LEU A 5 9.67 -19.83 -17.88
N ALA A 6 9.19 -19.18 -18.93
CA ALA A 6 8.93 -17.75 -18.90
C ALA A 6 7.49 -17.49 -18.44
N LEU A 7 7.34 -16.70 -17.39
CA LEU A 7 6.06 -16.18 -16.94
C LEU A 7 6.00 -14.68 -17.28
N GLY A 8 4.90 -14.24 -17.88
CA GLY A 8 4.61 -12.82 -18.12
C GLY A 8 4.66 -12.37 -19.58
N PRO A 9 4.57 -11.05 -19.83
CA PRO A 9 4.49 -9.99 -18.82
C PRO A 9 3.12 -9.89 -18.11
N PHE A 10 2.07 -10.52 -18.66
CA PHE A 10 0.72 -10.49 -18.11
C PHE A 10 0.32 -11.85 -17.53
N HIS A 11 -0.15 -11.86 -16.28
CA HIS A 11 -0.67 -13.06 -15.63
C HIS A 11 -1.78 -12.69 -14.63
N PRO A 12 -2.89 -13.45 -14.55
CA PRO A 12 -4.03 -13.12 -13.66
C PRO A 12 -3.67 -13.01 -12.18
N ALA A 13 -2.67 -13.77 -11.72
CA ALA A 13 -2.22 -13.75 -10.33
C ALA A 13 -1.34 -12.52 -9.98
N TRP A 14 -0.98 -11.68 -10.95
CA TRP A 14 -0.06 -10.56 -10.74
C TRP A 14 -0.78 -9.22 -10.72
N ARG A 15 -0.23 -8.31 -9.91
CA ARG A 15 -0.71 -6.93 -9.82
C ARG A 15 0.19 -6.03 -10.66
N GLY A 16 -0.10 -6.01 -11.95
CA GLY A 16 0.64 -5.25 -12.96
C GLY A 16 1.58 -6.15 -13.78
N PRO A 17 2.09 -5.63 -14.91
CA PRO A 17 3.02 -6.35 -15.76
C PRO A 17 4.36 -6.57 -15.06
N GLN A 18 4.80 -7.82 -15.05
CA GLN A 18 6.05 -8.31 -14.47
C GLN A 18 6.52 -9.46 -15.35
N ARG A 19 7.81 -9.74 -15.49
CA ARG A 19 8.25 -10.96 -16.18
C ARG A 19 9.30 -11.70 -15.36
N PHE A 20 9.15 -13.01 -15.28
CA PHE A 20 10.08 -13.90 -14.60
C PHE A 20 10.50 -14.99 -15.58
N ASP A 21 11.79 -15.07 -15.85
CA ASP A 21 12.38 -16.18 -16.60
C ASP A 21 12.96 -17.16 -15.57
N LEU A 22 12.28 -18.30 -15.42
CA LEU A 22 12.57 -19.30 -14.40
C LEU A 22 13.38 -20.45 -14.99
N ARG A 23 14.40 -20.90 -14.27
CA ARG A 23 15.05 -22.19 -14.52
C ARG A 23 14.54 -23.20 -13.50
N VAL A 24 13.86 -24.25 -13.96
CA VAL A 24 13.16 -25.20 -13.09
C VAL A 24 13.78 -26.59 -13.21
N ALA A 25 14.08 -27.22 -12.06
CA ALA A 25 14.58 -28.59 -11.95
C ALA A 25 13.51 -29.46 -11.27
N GLY A 26 12.75 -30.21 -12.06
CA GLY A 26 11.56 -30.91 -11.58
C GLY A 26 10.49 -29.92 -11.11
N GLU A 27 10.22 -29.88 -9.80
CA GLU A 27 9.28 -28.93 -9.17
C GLU A 27 9.98 -27.79 -8.43
N ARG A 28 11.33 -27.76 -8.43
CA ARG A 28 12.12 -26.74 -7.73
C ARG A 28 12.55 -25.64 -8.69
N ILE A 29 12.26 -24.39 -8.34
CA ILE A 29 12.83 -23.22 -9.02
C ILE A 29 14.30 -23.14 -8.62
N ALA A 30 15.20 -23.36 -9.57
CA ALA A 30 16.65 -23.35 -9.36
C ALA A 30 17.27 -21.97 -9.59
N ASP A 31 16.64 -21.14 -10.42
CA ASP A 31 17.07 -19.76 -10.68
C ASP A 31 15.90 -18.91 -11.18
N VAL A 32 15.99 -17.60 -10.96
CA VAL A 32 14.97 -16.61 -11.35
C VAL A 32 15.65 -15.35 -11.88
N GLU A 33 15.38 -15.03 -13.14
CA GLU A 33 15.68 -13.72 -13.72
C GLU A 33 14.39 -12.88 -13.74
N TYR A 34 14.39 -11.77 -13.00
CA TYR A 34 13.27 -10.84 -12.94
C TYR A 34 13.50 -9.67 -13.89
N HIS A 35 12.51 -9.41 -14.74
CA HIS A 35 12.49 -8.28 -15.66
C HIS A 35 11.47 -7.26 -15.19
N ASP A 36 11.90 -6.01 -15.00
CA ASP A 36 11.06 -4.88 -14.61
C ASP A 36 10.85 -3.89 -15.79
N GLY A 37 10.44 -2.65 -15.49
CA GLY A 37 10.35 -1.59 -16.50
C GLY A 37 9.08 -1.57 -17.36
N PHE A 38 8.22 -2.59 -17.32
CA PHE A 38 6.98 -2.63 -18.12
C PHE A 38 5.97 -1.50 -17.80
N ASN A 39 6.08 -0.90 -16.62
CA ASN A 39 5.27 0.24 -16.16
C ASN A 39 6.10 1.52 -15.95
N GLU A 40 7.33 1.57 -16.48
CA GLU A 40 8.18 2.74 -16.33
C GLU A 40 7.57 3.94 -17.07
N ARG A 41 7.54 5.09 -16.40
CA ARG A 41 6.89 6.32 -16.89
C ARG A 41 7.82 7.53 -16.87
N GLY A 42 9.08 7.34 -16.49
CA GLY A 42 10.07 8.39 -16.31
C GLY A 42 9.66 9.38 -15.22
N CYS A 43 8.95 8.93 -14.18
CA CYS A 43 8.38 9.82 -13.17
C CYS A 43 9.48 10.66 -12.49
N ALA A 44 10.62 10.04 -12.16
CA ALA A 44 11.75 10.71 -11.52
C ALA A 44 12.43 11.73 -12.44
N GLU A 45 12.56 11.45 -13.74
CA GLU A 45 13.22 12.37 -14.70
C GLU A 45 12.31 13.55 -15.08
N ARG A 46 11.00 13.32 -15.05
CA ARG A 46 9.99 14.35 -15.35
C ARG A 46 9.79 15.31 -14.19
N LEU A 47 9.83 14.82 -12.95
CA LEU A 47 9.47 15.61 -11.76
C LEU A 47 10.21 16.97 -11.66
N PRO A 48 11.53 17.08 -11.91
CA PRO A 48 12.26 18.35 -11.81
C PRO A 48 11.92 19.36 -12.92
N ARG A 49 11.23 18.92 -13.98
CA ARG A 49 10.88 19.75 -15.15
C ARG A 49 9.45 20.30 -15.09
N LEU A 50 8.71 19.93 -14.04
CA LEU A 50 7.32 20.29 -13.86
C LEU A 50 7.18 21.44 -12.89
N ASP A 51 6.16 22.25 -13.09
CA ASP A 51 5.73 23.18 -12.04
C ASP A 51 5.14 22.42 -10.84
N LEU A 52 4.95 23.12 -9.72
CA LEU A 52 4.53 22.49 -8.48
C LEU A 52 3.16 21.77 -8.59
N PRO A 53 2.10 22.37 -9.18
CA PRO A 53 0.84 21.67 -9.42
C PRO A 53 0.98 20.41 -10.29
N GLN A 54 1.77 20.47 -11.37
CA GLN A 54 2.02 19.33 -12.25
C GLN A 54 2.83 18.25 -11.53
N ALA A 55 3.83 18.63 -10.72
CA ALA A 55 4.63 17.72 -9.92
C ALA A 55 3.77 16.97 -8.88
N LEU A 56 2.90 17.69 -8.16
CA LEU A 56 1.94 17.09 -7.23
C LEU A 56 0.97 16.12 -7.95
N HIS A 57 0.49 16.51 -9.13
CA HIS A 57 -0.35 15.67 -9.97
C HIS A 57 0.36 14.37 -10.40
N LEU A 58 1.66 14.44 -10.71
CA LEU A 58 2.46 13.28 -11.07
C LEU A 58 2.71 12.37 -9.85
N VAL A 59 3.12 12.94 -8.71
CA VAL A 59 3.48 12.19 -7.50
C VAL A 59 2.30 11.40 -6.93
N THR A 60 1.10 12.00 -6.90
CA THR A 60 -0.14 11.32 -6.50
C THR A 60 -0.45 10.07 -7.35
N ARG A 61 0.15 9.96 -8.54
CA ARG A 61 -0.08 8.86 -9.50
C ARG A 61 1.12 7.93 -9.65
N VAL A 62 2.15 8.05 -8.81
CA VAL A 62 3.29 7.11 -8.81
C VAL A 62 2.80 5.70 -8.45
N CYS A 63 2.04 5.59 -7.37
CA CYS A 63 1.37 4.37 -6.95
C CYS A 63 -0.16 4.56 -7.01
N GLY A 64 -0.87 3.64 -7.65
CA GLY A 64 -2.33 3.70 -7.78
C GLY A 64 -3.11 3.34 -6.50
N THR A 65 -2.42 2.91 -5.43
CA THR A 65 -3.04 2.48 -4.16
C THR A 65 -2.59 3.27 -2.93
N CYS A 66 -1.50 4.04 -3.05
CA CYS A 66 -0.87 4.78 -1.95
C CYS A 66 -0.70 6.27 -2.32
N SER A 67 -1.65 6.82 -3.06
CA SER A 67 -1.60 8.16 -3.64
C SER A 67 -1.49 9.27 -2.59
N PHE A 68 -2.19 9.13 -1.47
CA PHE A 68 -2.14 10.09 -0.37
C PHE A 68 -0.79 10.05 0.35
N ALA A 69 -0.23 8.87 0.59
CA ALA A 69 1.09 8.75 1.21
C ALA A 69 2.18 9.40 0.34
N HIS A 70 2.10 9.23 -0.99
CA HIS A 70 3.03 9.90 -1.91
C HIS A 70 2.85 11.43 -1.91
N SER A 71 1.62 11.94 -1.95
CA SER A 71 1.38 13.38 -1.90
C SER A 71 1.79 13.98 -0.56
N LEU A 72 1.52 13.30 0.55
CA LEU A 72 1.93 13.71 1.89
C LEU A 72 3.46 13.84 1.98
N ALA A 73 4.20 12.81 1.57
CA ALA A 73 5.67 12.83 1.59
C ALA A 73 6.24 13.99 0.75
N PHE A 74 5.66 14.24 -0.43
CA PHE A 74 6.07 15.34 -1.30
C PHE A 74 5.75 16.72 -0.70
N CYS A 75 4.54 16.89 -0.13
CA CYS A 75 4.16 18.15 0.51
C CYS A 75 5.04 18.44 1.73
N GLN A 76 5.31 17.43 2.56
CA GLN A 76 6.18 17.58 3.74
C GLN A 76 7.61 17.94 3.35
N ALA A 77 8.16 17.33 2.28
CA ALA A 77 9.49 17.69 1.79
C ALA A 77 9.56 19.17 1.38
N ILE A 78 8.52 19.67 0.70
CA ILE A 78 8.45 21.09 0.31
C ILE A 78 8.25 22.01 1.51
N GLU A 79 7.36 21.64 2.44
CA GLU A 79 7.10 22.40 3.66
C GLU A 79 8.36 22.52 4.52
N GLN A 80 9.14 21.44 4.66
CA GLN A 80 10.42 21.45 5.35
C GLN A 80 11.46 22.34 4.64
N LEU A 81 11.54 22.28 3.31
CA LEU A 81 12.45 23.13 2.54
C LEU A 81 12.10 24.62 2.65
N CYS A 82 10.81 24.96 2.74
CA CYS A 82 10.33 26.34 2.85
C CYS A 82 10.23 26.85 4.29
N GLY A 83 10.39 25.98 5.30
CA GLY A 83 10.12 26.33 6.70
C GLY A 83 8.65 26.66 6.98
N THR A 84 7.73 26.05 6.23
CA THR A 84 6.28 26.30 6.35
C THR A 84 5.68 25.40 7.43
N GLU A 85 5.09 26.00 8.46
CA GLU A 85 4.30 25.28 9.45
C GLU A 85 2.86 25.06 8.98
N VAL A 86 2.42 23.80 9.02
CA VAL A 86 1.04 23.41 8.71
C VAL A 86 0.21 23.43 9.98
N SER A 87 -1.04 23.91 9.91
CA SER A 87 -1.93 23.95 11.07
C SER A 87 -2.14 22.56 11.69
N GLU A 88 -2.28 22.51 13.02
CA GLU A 88 -2.50 21.26 13.78
C GLU A 88 -3.69 20.47 13.22
N ARG A 89 -4.79 21.17 12.89
CA ARG A 89 -5.98 20.54 12.28
C ARG A 89 -5.64 19.85 10.95
N ALA A 90 -4.85 20.47 10.09
CA ALA A 90 -4.46 19.88 8.82
C ALA A 90 -3.51 18.68 9.03
N GLN A 91 -2.60 18.74 10.00
CA GLN A 91 -1.74 17.61 10.37
C GLN A 91 -2.56 16.40 10.84
N LEU A 92 -3.55 16.63 11.72
CA LEU A 92 -4.44 15.57 12.21
C LEU A 92 -5.25 14.94 11.07
N LEU A 93 -5.83 15.75 10.19
CA LEU A 93 -6.59 15.25 9.04
C LEU A 93 -5.70 14.50 8.04
N ARG A 94 -4.45 14.93 7.85
CA ARG A 94 -3.44 14.18 7.06
C ARG A 94 -3.17 12.81 7.67
N CYS A 95 -2.98 12.73 8.98
CA CYS A 95 -2.80 11.46 9.68
C CYS A 95 -4.02 10.52 9.47
N VAL A 96 -5.23 11.04 9.67
CA VAL A 96 -6.47 10.27 9.47
C VAL A 96 -6.58 9.75 8.03
N ALA A 97 -6.33 10.60 7.03
CA ALA A 97 -6.35 10.20 5.62
C ALA A 97 -5.27 9.15 5.30
N ALA A 98 -4.04 9.34 5.79
CA ALA A 98 -2.96 8.39 5.59
C ALA A 98 -3.27 7.01 6.21
N GLU A 99 -3.89 6.96 7.38
CA GLU A 99 -4.22 5.70 8.04
C GLU A 99 -5.41 4.98 7.39
N PHE A 100 -6.42 5.70 6.87
CA PHE A 100 -7.45 5.06 6.05
C PHE A 100 -6.90 4.51 4.73
N GLU A 101 -5.96 5.23 4.08
CA GLU A 101 -5.26 4.70 2.90
C GLU A 101 -4.42 3.48 3.24
N ARG A 102 -3.74 3.49 4.40
CA ARG A 102 -2.98 2.33 4.90
C ARG A 102 -3.88 1.11 5.13
N ILE A 103 -5.05 1.28 5.74
CA ILE A 103 -6.04 0.21 5.91
C ILE A 103 -6.47 -0.33 4.53
N ALA A 104 -6.82 0.56 3.59
CA ALA A 104 -7.24 0.17 2.25
C ALA A 104 -6.13 -0.55 1.47
N SER A 105 -4.88 -0.12 1.63
CA SER A 105 -3.70 -0.72 1.01
C SER A 105 -3.41 -2.12 1.57
N HIS A 106 -3.39 -2.28 2.90
CA HIS A 106 -3.15 -3.59 3.52
C HIS A 106 -4.28 -4.59 3.28
N THR A 107 -5.54 -4.18 3.35
CA THR A 107 -6.69 -5.05 3.05
C THR A 107 -6.70 -5.49 1.59
N ARG A 108 -6.35 -4.59 0.65
CA ARG A 108 -6.12 -4.96 -0.76
C ARG A 108 -4.98 -5.95 -0.89
N ALA A 109 -3.86 -5.72 -0.19
CA ALA A 109 -2.70 -6.58 -0.26
C ALA A 109 -3.06 -8.01 0.18
N ALA A 110 -3.69 -8.14 1.35
CA ALA A 110 -4.17 -9.39 1.93
C ALA A 110 -5.24 -10.09 1.07
N ALA A 111 -6.22 -9.37 0.54
CA ALA A 111 -7.23 -9.94 -0.36
C ALA A 111 -6.59 -10.56 -1.62
N GLY A 112 -5.57 -9.91 -2.18
CA GLY A 112 -4.84 -10.46 -3.33
C GLY A 112 -4.07 -11.74 -3.00
N ILE A 113 -3.48 -11.83 -1.80
CA ILE A 113 -2.82 -13.06 -1.34
C ILE A 113 -3.86 -14.18 -1.21
N LEU A 114 -5.00 -13.91 -0.59
CA LEU A 114 -6.08 -14.89 -0.44
C LEU A 114 -6.62 -15.38 -1.79
N GLY A 115 -6.86 -14.46 -2.74
CA GLY A 115 -7.27 -14.83 -4.10
C GLY A 115 -6.23 -15.69 -4.82
N ALA A 116 -4.94 -15.36 -4.70
CA ALA A 116 -3.86 -16.18 -5.28
C ALA A 116 -3.77 -17.58 -4.66
N LEU A 117 -4.28 -17.76 -3.43
CA LEU A 117 -4.38 -19.06 -2.75
C LEU A 117 -5.69 -19.80 -3.06
N GLY A 118 -6.58 -19.25 -3.89
CA GLY A 118 -7.89 -19.81 -4.20
C GLY A 118 -8.94 -19.61 -3.09
N MET A 119 -8.70 -18.69 -2.17
CA MET A 119 -9.60 -18.36 -1.06
C MET A 119 -10.51 -17.17 -1.40
N ASP A 120 -11.21 -17.25 -2.54
CA ASP A 120 -11.91 -16.12 -3.17
C ASP A 120 -13.01 -15.52 -2.28
N ALA A 121 -13.73 -16.35 -1.51
CA ALA A 121 -14.74 -15.85 -0.57
C ALA A 121 -14.14 -14.94 0.52
N TYR A 122 -12.98 -15.32 1.08
CA TYR A 122 -12.27 -14.49 2.05
C TYR A 122 -11.67 -13.23 1.41
N ALA A 123 -11.19 -13.34 0.17
CA ALA A 123 -10.73 -12.18 -0.60
C ALA A 123 -11.88 -11.17 -0.85
N ALA A 124 -13.08 -11.66 -1.19
CA ALA A 124 -14.27 -10.83 -1.38
C ALA A 124 -14.72 -10.16 -0.07
N ASP A 125 -14.73 -10.88 1.05
CA ASP A 125 -15.02 -10.34 2.38
C ASP A 125 -14.08 -9.18 2.74
N LEU A 126 -12.76 -9.34 2.54
CA LEU A 126 -11.80 -8.23 2.72
C LEU A 126 -12.02 -7.10 1.72
N GLY A 127 -12.42 -7.41 0.49
CA GLY A 127 -12.82 -6.43 -0.51
C GLY A 127 -13.93 -5.52 0.00
N ASN A 128 -14.96 -6.09 0.62
CA ASN A 128 -16.07 -5.34 1.21
C ASN A 128 -15.64 -4.48 2.41
N LEU A 129 -14.73 -4.97 3.25
CA LEU A 129 -14.18 -4.20 4.36
C LEU A 129 -13.30 -3.04 3.85
N ARG A 130 -12.53 -3.28 2.79
CA ARG A 130 -11.73 -2.25 2.11
C ARG A 130 -12.61 -1.13 1.57
N GLU A 131 -13.79 -1.44 1.04
CA GLU A 131 -14.73 -0.42 0.54
C GLU A 131 -15.15 0.55 1.64
N GLN A 132 -15.35 0.08 2.88
CA GLN A 132 -15.70 0.95 4.00
C GLN A 132 -14.56 1.95 4.31
N ALA A 133 -13.30 1.49 4.27
CA ALA A 133 -12.14 2.38 4.43
C ALA A 133 -12.02 3.40 3.28
N GLN A 134 -12.28 2.97 2.03
CA GLN A 134 -12.28 3.88 0.89
C GLN A 134 -13.43 4.89 0.92
N HIS A 135 -14.58 4.54 1.50
CA HIS A 135 -15.68 5.46 1.68
C HIS A 135 -15.33 6.57 2.68
N ALA A 136 -14.58 6.25 3.74
CA ALA A 136 -14.04 7.27 4.65
C ALA A 136 -13.03 8.20 3.95
N LEU A 137 -12.17 7.67 3.06
CA LEU A 137 -11.30 8.50 2.22
C LEU A 137 -12.08 9.38 1.25
N LEU A 138 -13.17 8.88 0.68
CA LEU A 138 -14.05 9.66 -0.18
C LEU A 138 -14.69 10.82 0.58
N ALA A 139 -15.16 10.59 1.80
CA ALA A 139 -15.70 11.64 2.67
C ALA A 139 -14.65 12.73 2.95
N LEU A 140 -13.39 12.35 3.20
CA LEU A 140 -12.29 13.29 3.43
C LEU A 140 -11.84 14.04 2.18
N SER A 141 -11.68 13.35 1.05
CA SER A 141 -10.98 13.87 -0.13
C SER A 141 -11.86 14.19 -1.34
N GLY A 142 -13.05 13.62 -1.43
CA GLY A 142 -14.00 13.82 -2.52
C GLY A 142 -13.75 12.90 -3.70
N ALA A 143 -12.68 12.10 -3.61
CA ALA A 143 -12.34 11.07 -4.57
C ALA A 143 -12.13 9.74 -3.85
N ARG A 144 -12.62 8.65 -4.45
CA ARG A 144 -12.41 7.30 -3.92
C ARG A 144 -11.02 6.76 -4.27
N THR A 145 -10.47 7.20 -5.40
CA THR A 145 -9.15 6.84 -5.92
C THR A 145 -8.35 8.10 -6.16
N ILE A 146 -7.07 8.10 -5.79
CA ILE A 146 -6.15 9.23 -5.98
C ILE A 146 -6.70 10.52 -5.32
N PRO A 147 -6.77 10.58 -3.98
CA PRO A 147 -7.26 11.75 -3.27
C PRO A 147 -6.35 12.96 -3.51
N ASP A 148 -6.86 13.97 -4.22
CA ASP A 148 -6.19 15.27 -4.43
C ASP A 148 -6.46 16.23 -3.25
N LEU A 149 -6.22 15.70 -2.05
CA LEU A 149 -6.54 16.36 -0.78
C LEU A 149 -5.32 17.09 -0.19
N CYS A 150 -4.14 16.46 -0.22
CA CYS A 150 -2.92 17.02 0.37
C CYS A 150 -2.26 17.98 -0.63
N VAL A 151 -1.97 19.19 -0.18
CA VAL A 151 -1.27 20.24 -0.94
C VAL A 151 -0.19 20.86 -0.05
N PRO A 152 0.90 21.43 -0.62
CA PRO A 152 1.88 22.16 0.18
C PRO A 152 1.21 23.27 1.00
N GLY A 153 1.51 23.31 2.30
CA GLY A 153 0.90 24.23 3.26
C GLY A 153 -0.36 23.71 3.96
N GLY A 154 -0.85 22.51 3.62
CA GLY A 154 -1.96 21.87 4.34
C GLY A 154 -2.85 20.97 3.49
N LEU A 155 -4.15 21.26 3.48
CA LEU A 155 -5.16 20.48 2.77
C LEU A 155 -5.99 21.40 1.85
N ARG A 156 -6.39 20.87 0.70
CA ARG A 156 -7.21 21.59 -0.30
C ARG A 156 -8.61 21.91 0.23
N ARG A 157 -9.13 21.09 1.14
CA ARG A 157 -10.47 21.22 1.72
C ARG A 157 -10.47 20.72 3.16
N ASP A 158 -11.37 21.27 3.96
CA ASP A 158 -11.61 20.82 5.33
C ASP A 158 -12.67 19.71 5.37
N LEU A 159 -12.71 18.95 6.47
CA LEU A 159 -13.70 17.92 6.73
C LEU A 159 -15.01 18.55 7.25
N ALA A 160 -16.11 18.34 6.53
CA ALA A 160 -17.43 18.80 6.96
C ALA A 160 -17.89 18.05 8.23
N ALA A 161 -18.69 18.72 9.06
CA ALA A 161 -19.18 18.14 10.33
C ALA A 161 -19.98 16.85 10.12
N ARG A 162 -20.83 16.81 9.08
CA ARG A 162 -21.60 15.62 8.70
C ARG A 162 -20.70 14.44 8.35
N ASP A 163 -19.69 14.67 7.51
CA ASP A 163 -18.75 13.62 7.08
C ASP A 163 -17.94 13.09 8.27
N ARG A 164 -17.54 13.97 9.19
CA ARG A 164 -16.90 13.60 10.45
C ARG A 164 -17.76 12.65 11.28
N GLU A 165 -19.04 12.98 11.46
CA GLU A 165 -19.98 12.14 12.21
C GLU A 165 -20.16 10.76 11.57
N GLU A 166 -20.28 10.71 10.24
CA GLU A 166 -20.38 9.45 9.50
C GLU A 166 -19.13 8.58 9.70
N MET A 167 -17.94 9.17 9.61
CA MET A 167 -16.67 8.49 9.84
C MET A 167 -16.55 7.94 11.26
N LEU A 168 -16.96 8.69 12.28
CA LEU A 168 -16.94 8.27 13.67
C LEU A 168 -17.86 7.07 13.94
N VAL A 169 -18.95 6.94 13.18
CA VAL A 169 -19.84 5.77 13.24
C VAL A 169 -19.32 4.59 12.41
N ALA A 170 -18.68 4.86 11.28
CA ALA A 170 -18.18 3.84 10.37
C ALA A 170 -16.92 3.12 10.91
N LEU A 171 -16.00 3.86 11.52
CA LEU A 171 -14.71 3.32 11.97
C LEU A 171 -14.86 2.15 12.98
N PRO A 172 -15.71 2.22 14.02
CA PRO A 172 -15.93 1.08 14.92
C PRO A 172 -16.59 -0.13 14.24
N LYS A 173 -17.37 0.08 13.17
CA LYS A 173 -17.98 -1.01 12.40
C LYS A 173 -16.92 -1.72 11.56
N LEU A 174 -16.07 -0.95 10.87
CA LEU A 174 -14.92 -1.46 10.12
C LEU A 174 -13.97 -2.25 11.04
N ASN A 175 -13.62 -1.68 12.19
CA ASN A 175 -12.74 -2.33 13.16
C ASN A 175 -13.30 -3.69 13.62
N ARG A 176 -14.56 -3.73 14.06
CA ARG A 176 -15.22 -4.99 14.45
C ARG A 176 -15.32 -5.99 13.28
N GLY A 177 -15.54 -5.50 12.07
CA GLY A 177 -15.56 -6.32 10.86
C GLY A 177 -14.21 -6.97 10.57
N LEU A 178 -13.12 -6.21 10.70
CA LEU A 178 -11.75 -6.71 10.55
C LEU A 178 -11.42 -7.77 11.59
N PHE A 179 -11.71 -7.53 12.88
CA PHE A 179 -11.45 -8.53 13.93
C PHE A 179 -12.23 -9.83 13.71
N ARG A 180 -13.55 -9.75 13.41
CA ARG A 180 -14.33 -10.96 13.07
C ARG A 180 -13.83 -11.68 11.83
N PHE A 181 -13.26 -10.94 10.88
CA PHE A 181 -12.64 -11.56 9.71
C PHE A 181 -11.35 -12.30 10.11
N LEU A 182 -10.49 -11.67 10.92
CA LEU A 182 -9.25 -12.26 11.40
C LEU A 182 -9.49 -13.52 12.24
N ASP A 183 -10.48 -13.51 13.14
CA ASP A 183 -10.82 -14.67 13.97
C ASP A 183 -11.18 -15.91 13.14
N ARG A 184 -11.76 -15.71 11.95
CA ARG A 184 -12.08 -16.81 11.02
C ARG A 184 -10.88 -17.28 10.20
N LEU A 185 -9.89 -16.41 9.99
CA LEU A 185 -8.80 -16.64 9.04
C LEU A 185 -7.50 -17.11 9.69
N ILE A 186 -7.16 -16.62 10.89
CA ILE A 186 -5.80 -16.73 11.45
C ILE A 186 -5.34 -18.18 11.64
N ASP A 187 -6.25 -19.06 12.08
CA ASP A 187 -5.97 -20.48 12.31
C ASP A 187 -6.48 -21.38 11.16
N HIS A 188 -6.82 -20.77 10.02
CA HIS A 188 -7.40 -21.50 8.90
C HIS A 188 -6.32 -22.37 8.21
N ARG A 189 -6.44 -23.69 8.34
CA ARG A 189 -5.43 -24.66 7.87
C ARG A 189 -5.00 -24.48 6.41
N PRO A 190 -5.90 -24.27 5.43
CA PRO A 190 -5.51 -23.98 4.04
C PRO A 190 -4.59 -22.77 3.88
N LEU A 191 -4.74 -21.74 4.72
CA LEU A 191 -3.85 -20.59 4.70
C LEU A 191 -2.47 -21.00 5.21
N LEU A 192 -2.42 -21.59 6.42
CA LEU A 192 -1.17 -21.98 7.07
C LEU A 192 -0.34 -22.95 6.21
N ALA A 193 -1.00 -23.95 5.59
CA ALA A 193 -0.35 -24.92 4.73
C ALA A 193 0.33 -24.33 3.48
N ARG A 194 0.01 -23.07 3.13
CA ARG A 194 0.52 -22.39 1.93
C ARG A 194 1.40 -21.18 2.23
N THR A 195 1.48 -20.74 3.49
CA THR A 195 2.21 -19.52 3.88
C THR A 195 3.30 -19.77 4.92
N VAL A 196 3.19 -20.82 5.74
CA VAL A 196 4.21 -21.18 6.71
C VAL A 196 5.44 -21.75 5.99
N GLU A 197 6.63 -21.27 6.38
CA GLU A 197 7.93 -21.65 5.78
C GLU A 197 8.10 -21.30 4.29
N VAL A 198 7.23 -20.45 3.72
CA VAL A 198 7.32 -19.98 2.34
C VAL A 198 7.87 -18.55 2.29
N GLY A 199 8.88 -18.31 1.44
CA GLY A 199 9.43 -16.96 1.22
C GLY A 199 10.15 -16.36 2.43
N ALA A 200 10.74 -17.20 3.28
CA ALA A 200 11.45 -16.76 4.48
C ALA A 200 12.63 -15.83 4.13
N LEU A 201 12.60 -14.62 4.65
CA LEU A 201 13.65 -13.61 4.49
C LEU A 201 14.41 -13.46 5.81
N THR A 202 15.70 -13.82 5.81
CA THR A 202 16.54 -13.69 7.00
C THR A 202 16.80 -12.20 7.31
N ARG A 203 17.05 -11.90 8.59
CA ARG A 203 17.40 -10.54 9.01
C ARG A 203 18.62 -9.98 8.25
N ALA A 204 19.67 -10.79 8.11
CA ALA A 204 20.90 -10.39 7.41
C ALA A 204 20.62 -10.04 5.94
N ALA A 205 19.83 -10.86 5.23
CA ALA A 205 19.43 -10.56 3.86
C ALA A 205 18.55 -9.30 3.79
N ALA A 206 17.58 -9.15 4.68
CA ALA A 206 16.73 -7.96 4.75
C ALA A 206 17.55 -6.67 4.97
N GLU A 207 18.58 -6.71 5.82
CA GLU A 207 19.51 -5.61 6.05
C GLU A 207 20.37 -5.33 4.81
N GLN A 208 20.94 -6.37 4.19
CA GLN A 208 21.76 -6.26 2.99
C GLN A 208 21.00 -5.63 1.82
N PHE A 209 19.75 -6.02 1.60
CA PHE A 209 18.89 -5.50 0.52
C PHE A 209 18.12 -4.23 0.91
N GLY A 210 18.33 -3.69 2.11
CA GLY A 210 17.71 -2.44 2.55
C GLY A 210 16.18 -2.51 2.66
N VAL A 211 15.61 -3.69 2.93
CA VAL A 211 14.15 -3.91 3.00
C VAL A 211 13.53 -3.07 4.13
N ARG A 212 12.32 -2.54 3.89
CA ARG A 212 11.58 -1.67 4.82
C ARG A 212 10.14 -2.16 5.03
N GLY A 213 9.46 -1.55 6.00
CA GLY A 213 8.02 -1.76 6.23
C GLY A 213 7.68 -3.17 6.75
N PRO A 214 6.54 -3.74 6.36
CA PRO A 214 6.07 -5.03 6.90
C PRO A 214 7.05 -6.19 6.71
N LEU A 215 7.75 -6.25 5.57
CA LEU A 215 8.72 -7.31 5.29
C LEU A 215 9.92 -7.24 6.24
N ALA A 216 10.47 -6.04 6.46
CA ALA A 216 11.58 -5.85 7.40
C ALA A 216 11.19 -6.23 8.83
N ARG A 217 9.99 -5.83 9.27
CA ARG A 217 9.46 -6.19 10.59
C ARG A 217 9.23 -7.69 10.75
N ALA A 218 8.74 -8.36 9.71
CA ALA A 218 8.60 -9.81 9.70
C ALA A 218 9.95 -10.53 9.82
N SER A 219 11.03 -9.95 9.28
CA SER A 219 12.40 -10.42 9.43
C SER A 219 13.08 -9.97 10.75
N GLY A 220 12.34 -9.42 11.71
CA GLY A 220 12.86 -9.02 13.03
C GLY A 220 13.56 -7.66 13.08
N ILE A 221 13.42 -6.83 12.04
CA ILE A 221 13.93 -5.44 12.03
C ILE A 221 12.81 -4.52 12.50
N ALA A 222 12.83 -4.18 13.80
CA ALA A 222 11.87 -3.26 14.40
C ALA A 222 12.20 -1.80 14.01
N ARG A 223 11.84 -1.40 12.80
CA ARG A 223 11.90 0.00 12.31
C ARG A 223 10.55 0.43 11.74
N ASP A 224 10.10 1.61 12.13
CA ASP A 224 8.93 2.27 11.57
C ASP A 224 9.13 3.78 11.65
N THR A 225 9.22 4.44 10.49
CA THR A 225 9.47 5.89 10.41
C THR A 225 8.48 6.70 11.25
N ARG A 226 7.23 6.24 11.40
CA ARG A 226 6.22 6.96 12.19
C ARG A 226 6.52 7.00 13.69
N ALA A 227 7.26 6.01 14.19
CA ALA A 227 7.66 5.93 15.58
C ALA A 227 9.09 6.45 15.78
N ASP A 228 10.00 6.09 14.87
CA ASP A 228 11.42 6.41 14.96
C ASP A 228 11.74 7.87 14.59
N ALA A 229 10.96 8.44 13.66
CA ALA A 229 11.08 9.83 13.21
C ALA A 229 9.68 10.40 12.86
N PRO A 230 8.86 10.69 13.89
CA PRO A 230 7.50 11.22 13.69
C PRO A 230 7.50 12.49 12.82
N TYR A 231 6.43 12.64 12.03
CA TYR A 231 6.28 13.67 11.01
C TYR A 231 4.87 14.25 10.97
#